data_AF-A0A8S4QAJ8-F1
#
_entry.id   AF-A0A8S4QAJ8-F1
#
_cell.length_a   1.000
_cell.length_b   1.000
_cell.length_c   1.000
_cell.angle_alpha   90.00
_cell.angle_beta   90.00
_cell.angle_gamma   90.00
#
_symmetry.space_group_name_H-M   'P 1'
#
loop_
_entity.id
_entity.type
_entity.pdbx_description
1 polymer ?
#
loop_
_entity_poly.entity_id
_entity_poly.type
_entity_poly.pdbx_seq_one_letter_code
_entity_poly.pdbx_strand_id
1 'polypeptide(L)'
;NPNTPEVVPNSPVWPELSVAEQRYLTINSASFEDRYHRYTKMKFWNEYVDRLNNRLFNITSRTVCLTPSTGKDFRQQLLPVLLFVLSLYMLHNFQFNVYP
;
A
#
# COMPACT_ATOMS: atom_id res chain seq x y z
N ASN A 1 23.67 -9.82 -4.33
CA ASN A 1 23.95 -8.70 -5.25
C ASN A 1 23.90 -9.28 -6.66
N PRO A 2 22.98 -8.85 -7.55
CA PRO A 2 22.83 -9.42 -8.89
C PRO A 2 23.90 -8.94 -9.89
N ASN A 3 24.80 -8.04 -9.49
CA ASN A 3 25.94 -7.64 -10.31
C ASN A 3 26.87 -8.84 -10.59
N THR A 4 27.20 -9.08 -11.86
CA THR A 4 28.20 -10.07 -12.23
C THR A 4 29.60 -9.59 -11.85
N PRO A 5 30.51 -10.48 -11.42
CA PRO A 5 31.90 -10.12 -11.13
C PRO A 5 32.67 -9.68 -12.39
N GLU A 6 32.24 -10.15 -13.56
CA GLU A 6 32.72 -9.69 -14.86
C GLU A 6 31.99 -8.40 -15.23
N VAL A 7 32.76 -7.33 -15.48
CA VAL A 7 32.24 -6.04 -15.96
C VAL A 7 31.81 -6.24 -17.40
N VAL A 8 30.55 -6.59 -17.62
CA VAL A 8 29.95 -6.60 -18.95
C VAL A 8 29.90 -5.15 -19.44
N PRO A 9 30.58 -4.79 -20.55
CA PRO A 9 30.55 -3.44 -21.07
C PRO A 9 29.10 -3.01 -21.33
N ASN A 10 28.71 -1.84 -20.80
CA ASN A 10 27.37 -1.25 -20.94
C ASN A 10 26.24 -1.92 -20.13
N SER A 11 26.53 -2.88 -19.24
CA SER A 11 25.51 -3.37 -18.31
C SER A 11 25.30 -2.36 -17.18
N PRO A 12 24.05 -1.95 -16.88
CA PRO A 12 23.77 -1.06 -15.76
C PRO A 12 24.10 -1.74 -14.43
N VAL A 13 24.76 -1.01 -13.54
CA VAL A 13 25.08 -1.51 -12.19
C VAL A 13 23.79 -1.54 -11.36
N TRP A 14 23.52 -2.68 -10.73
CA TRP A 14 22.42 -2.79 -9.77
C TRP A 14 22.82 -2.12 -8.45
N PRO A 15 22.12 -1.07 -8.01
CA PRO A 15 22.46 -0.37 -6.78
C PRO A 15 22.18 -1.26 -5.56
N GLU A 16 22.99 -1.10 -4.50
CA GLU A 16 22.70 -1.74 -3.23
C GLU A 16 21.44 -1.13 -2.61
N LEU A 17 20.56 -1.98 -2.10
CA LEU A 17 19.34 -1.55 -1.43
C LEU A 17 19.69 -0.98 -0.04
N SER A 18 19.82 0.34 0.05
CA SER A 18 19.93 1.06 1.32
C SER A 18 18.56 1.59 1.75
N VAL A 19 18.20 1.39 3.02
CA VAL A 19 16.94 1.90 3.59
C VAL A 19 16.87 3.43 3.53
N ALA A 20 18.01 4.10 3.69
CA ALA A 20 18.11 5.56 3.68
C ALA A 20 17.96 6.14 2.27
N GLU A 21 18.55 5.49 1.27
CA GLU A 21 18.62 6.04 -0.10
C GLU A 21 17.56 5.48 -1.03
N GLN A 22 16.99 4.30 -0.70
CA GLN A 22 15.94 3.59 -1.44
C GLN A 22 16.18 3.56 -2.95
N ARG A 23 17.44 3.30 -3.31
CA ARG A 23 17.89 3.21 -4.71
C ARG A 23 17.36 1.93 -5.33
N TYR A 24 16.92 2.04 -6.58
CA TYR A 24 16.45 0.91 -7.37
C TYR A 24 16.85 1.11 -8.83
N LEU A 25 16.94 0.00 -9.56
CA LEU A 25 17.18 0.03 -11.00
C LEU A 25 15.85 -0.12 -11.73
N THR A 26 15.54 0.82 -12.62
CA THR A 26 14.42 0.67 -13.56
C THR A 26 14.88 -0.21 -14.72
N ILE A 27 14.23 -1.36 -14.90
CA ILE A 27 14.58 -2.32 -15.95
C ILE A 27 13.78 -1.97 -17.22
N ASN A 28 14.46 -1.34 -18.17
CA ASN A 28 13.92 -0.95 -19.48
C ASN A 28 15.03 -1.03 -20.56
N SER A 29 14.67 -0.75 -21.83
CA SER A 29 15.63 -0.67 -22.95
C SER A 29 16.78 0.32 -22.70
N ALA A 30 16.52 1.38 -21.93
CA ALA A 30 17.53 2.28 -21.38
C ALA A 30 17.41 2.24 -19.84
N SER A 31 17.89 1.17 -19.23
CA SER A 31 17.82 0.99 -17.77
C SER A 31 18.62 2.08 -17.05
N PHE A 32 18.05 2.64 -15.98
CA PHE A 32 18.67 3.72 -15.19
C PHE A 32 18.38 3.56 -13.70
N GLU A 33 19.27 4.09 -12.87
CA GLU A 33 19.10 4.16 -11.42
C GLU A 33 18.13 5.30 -11.05
N ASP A 34 17.19 5.00 -10.16
CA ASP A 34 16.27 5.98 -9.58
C ASP A 34 16.08 5.74 -8.08
N ARG A 35 15.33 6.60 -7.39
CA ARG A 35 15.13 6.57 -5.94
C ARG A 35 13.67 6.66 -5.56
N TYR A 36 13.33 6.15 -4.37
CA TYR A 36 12.01 6.36 -3.75
C TYR A 36 10.83 5.87 -4.59
N HIS A 37 10.94 4.66 -5.15
CA HIS A 37 9.89 4.09 -6.02
C HIS A 37 8.51 4.17 -5.35
N ARG A 38 7.62 4.99 -5.94
CA ARG A 38 6.24 5.21 -5.46
C ARG A 38 6.14 5.57 -3.97
N TYR A 39 7.14 6.25 -3.41
CA TYR A 39 7.22 6.56 -1.96
C TYR A 39 5.94 7.17 -1.38
N THR A 40 5.33 8.15 -2.04
CA THR A 40 4.07 8.76 -1.57
C THR A 40 2.93 7.75 -1.47
N LYS A 41 2.81 6.83 -2.44
CA LYS A 41 1.78 5.79 -2.42
C LYS A 41 2.09 4.76 -1.33
N MET A 42 3.35 4.35 -1.18
CA MET A 42 3.77 3.43 -0.12
C MET A 42 3.50 4.00 1.27
N LYS A 43 3.83 5.28 1.50
CA LYS A 43 3.57 5.98 2.76
C LYS A 43 2.08 6.10 3.07
N PHE A 44 1.27 6.40 2.05
CA PHE A 44 -0.18 6.41 2.19
C PHE A 44 -0.72 5.06 2.69
N TRP A 45 -0.33 3.96 2.05
CA TRP A 45 -0.83 2.64 2.44
C TRP A 45 -0.27 2.17 3.79
N ASN A 46 1.04 2.28 4.01
CA ASN A 46 1.69 1.73 5.20
C ASN A 46 1.47 2.57 6.46
N GLU A 47 1.23 3.88 6.34
CA GLU A 47 1.08 4.72 7.52
C GLU A 47 -0.30 5.35 7.65
N TYR A 48 -0.93 5.76 6.54
CA TYR A 48 -2.17 6.53 6.60
C TYR A 48 -3.39 5.62 6.67
N VAL A 49 -3.44 4.57 5.85
CA VAL A 49 -4.54 3.60 5.87
C VAL A 49 -4.60 2.83 7.19
N ASP A 50 -3.45 2.42 7.74
CA ASP A 50 -3.40 1.80 9.06
C ASP A 50 -3.93 2.72 10.17
N ARG A 51 -3.59 4.00 10.12
CA ARG A 51 -4.12 5.00 11.06
C ARG A 51 -5.63 5.22 10.88
N LEU A 52 -6.12 5.23 9.65
CA LEU A 52 -7.54 5.35 9.34
C LEU A 52 -8.33 4.13 9.85
N ASN A 53 -7.85 2.91 9.58
CA ASN A 53 -8.49 1.68 10.03
C ASN A 53 -8.57 1.63 11.56
N ASN A 54 -7.50 1.99 12.26
CA ASN A 54 -7.50 2.06 13.72
C ASN A 54 -8.47 3.12 14.26
N ARG A 55 -8.56 4.29 13.61
CA ARG A 55 -9.53 5.33 13.99
C ARG A 55 -10.97 4.89 13.73
N LEU A 56 -11.24 4.30 12.58
CA LEU A 56 -12.56 3.78 12.23
C LEU A 56 -12.98 2.67 13.19
N PHE A 57 -12.09 1.72 13.49
CA PHE A 57 -12.34 0.66 14.47
C PHE A 57 -12.66 1.23 15.87
N ASN A 58 -11.91 2.24 16.32
CA ASN A 58 -12.16 2.90 17.61
C ASN A 58 -13.50 3.67 17.63
N ILE A 59 -13.84 4.35 16.55
CA ILE A 59 -15.14 5.05 16.42
C ILE A 59 -16.26 4.02 16.42
N THR A 60 -16.20 2.99 15.57
CA THR A 60 -17.19 1.92 15.53
C THR A 60 -17.36 1.29 16.90
N SER A 61 -16.26 0.88 17.55
CA SER A 61 -16.28 0.28 18.90
C SER A 61 -16.97 1.17 19.94
N ARG A 62 -16.70 2.48 19.93
CA ARG A 62 -17.36 3.44 20.84
C ARG A 62 -18.84 3.61 20.51
N THR A 63 -19.21 3.66 19.23
CA THR A 63 -20.61 3.77 18.82
C THR A 63 -21.41 2.51 19.17
N VAL A 64 -20.80 1.31 19.08
CA VAL A 64 -21.44 0.05 19.51
C VAL A 64 -21.73 0.04 21.01
N CYS A 65 -20.80 0.57 21.81
CA CYS A 65 -20.94 0.60 23.27
C CYS A 65 -21.95 1.65 23.76
N LEU A 66 -22.32 2.62 22.92
CA LEU A 66 -23.18 3.75 23.32
C LEU A 66 -24.64 3.62 22.86
N THR A 67 -25.00 2.63 22.04
CA THR A 67 -26.40 2.35 21.67
C THR A 67 -26.89 1.04 22.28
N PRO A 68 -27.60 1.07 23.42
CA PRO A 68 -28.33 -0.10 23.89
C PRO A 68 -29.64 -0.20 23.10
N SER A 69 -29.59 -0.56 21.82
CA SER A 69 -30.83 -0.84 21.07
C SER A 69 -30.63 -1.86 19.96
N THR A 70 -31.27 -3.01 20.17
CA THR A 70 -31.79 -3.97 19.17
C THR A 70 -30.90 -4.25 17.95
N GLY A 71 -30.30 -5.45 17.91
CA GLY A 71 -29.31 -5.91 16.91
C GLY A 71 -29.70 -5.92 15.41
N LYS A 72 -30.78 -5.25 15.00
CA LYS A 72 -31.10 -4.92 13.61
C LYS A 72 -30.38 -3.65 13.13
N ASP A 73 -30.24 -2.63 13.99
CA ASP A 73 -29.63 -1.34 13.61
C ASP A 73 -28.11 -1.45 13.42
N PHE A 74 -27.49 -2.33 14.20
CA PHE A 74 -26.05 -2.59 14.13
C PHE A 74 -25.62 -3.12 12.75
N ARG A 75 -26.40 -4.03 12.16
CA ARG A 75 -26.12 -4.61 10.84
C ARG A 75 -26.25 -3.56 9.73
N GLN A 76 -27.22 -2.65 9.83
CA GLN A 76 -27.41 -1.59 8.84
C GLN A 76 -26.30 -0.52 8.90
N GLN A 77 -25.70 -0.29 10.07
CA GLN A 77 -24.59 0.67 10.21
C GLN A 77 -23.22 0.09 9.83
N LEU A 78 -22.98 -1.21 10.07
CA LEU A 78 -21.69 -1.85 9.75
C LEU A 78 -21.55 -2.22 8.27
N LEU A 79 -22.65 -2.60 7.61
CA LEU A 79 -22.65 -2.98 6.20
C LEU A 79 -22.04 -1.90 5.27
N PRO A 80 -22.39 -0.60 5.36
CA PRO A 80 -21.79 0.41 4.49
C PRO A 80 -20.30 0.63 4.77
N VAL A 81 -19.85 0.47 6.02
CA VAL A 81 -18.43 0.57 6.38
C VAL A 81 -17.65 -0.61 5.80
N LEU A 82 -18.19 -1.82 5.91
CA LEU A 82 -17.59 -3.03 5.35
C LEU A 82 -17.52 -2.96 3.82
N LEU A 83 -18.59 -2.50 3.16
CA LEU A 83 -18.64 -2.30 1.72
C LEU A 83 -17.65 -1.23 1.24
N PHE A 84 -17.47 -0.15 2.01
CA PHE A 84 -16.49 0.89 1.71
C PHE A 84 -15.04 0.36 1.84
N VAL A 85 -14.75 -0.43 2.86
CA VAL A 85 -13.42 -1.06 3.01
C VAL A 85 -13.18 -2.08 1.88
N LEU A 86 -14.19 -2.87 1.52
CA LEU A 86 -14.10 -3.82 0.41
C LEU A 86 -13.91 -3.11 -0.94
N SER A 87 -14.56 -1.97 -1.19
CA SER A 87 -14.41 -1.24 -2.45
C SER A 87 -13.02 -0.61 -2.58
N LEU A 88 -12.45 -0.10 -1.49
CA LEU A 88 -11.05 0.35 -1.45
C LEU A 88 -10.07 -0.80 -1.71
N TYR A 89 -10.34 -1.99 -1.16
CA TYR A 89 -9.53 -3.18 -1.38
C TYR A 89 -9.62 -3.68 -2.84
N MET A 90 -10.81 -3.72 -3.43
CA MET A 90 -10.99 -4.11 -4.83
C MET A 90 -10.34 -3.11 -5.80
N LEU A 91 -10.47 -1.80 -5.52
CA LEU A 91 -9.81 -0.75 -6.31
C LEU A 91 -8.28 -0.89 -6.26
N HIS A 92 -7.74 -1.24 -5.10
CA HIS A 92 -6.31 -1.53 -4.93
C HIS A 92 -5.88 -2.70 -5.81
N ASN A 93 -6.54 -3.86 -5.71
CA ASN A 93 -6.19 -5.04 -6.49
C ASN A 93 -6.36 -4.84 -8.01
N PHE A 94 -7.34 -4.04 -8.42
CA PHE A 94 -7.54 -3.71 -9.83
C PHE A 94 -6.38 -2.86 -10.39
N GLN A 95 -5.84 -1.91 -9.63
CA GLN A 95 -4.69 -1.11 -10.08
C GLN A 95 -3.37 -1.90 -10.14
N PHE A 96 -3.25 -3.01 -9.42
CA PHE A 96 -2.07 -3.88 -9.48
C PHE A 96 -2.13 -4.93 -10.60
N ASN A 97 -3.32 -5.26 -11.13
CA ASN A 97 -3.47 -6.25 -12.21
C ASN A 97 -3.64 -5.66 -13.62
N VAL A 98 -3.82 -4.33 -13.76
CA VAL A 98 -4.14 -3.70 -15.05
C VAL A 98 -2.98 -2.86 -15.62
N TYR A 99 -1.88 -2.67 -14.89
CA TYR A 99 -0.67 -2.07 -15.43
C TYR A 99 0.53 -2.99 -15.15
N PRO A 100 1.02 -3.74 -16.16
CA PRO A 100 2.35 -4.36 -16.11
C PRO A 100 3.46 -3.30 -16.01
#